data_AF-A0A1C3KR96-F1
#
_entry.id   AF-A0A1C3KR96-F1
#
_cell.length_a   1.000
_cell.length_b   1.000
_cell.length_c   1.000
_cell.angle_alpha   90.00
_cell.angle_beta   90.00
_cell.angle_gamma   90.00
#
_symmetry.space_group_name_H-M   'P 1'
#
loop_
_entity.id
_entity.type
_entity.pdbx_description
1 polymer ?
#
loop_
_entity_poly.entity_id
_entity_poly.type
_entity_poly.pdbx_seq_one_letter_code
_entity_poly.pdbx_strand_id
1 'polypeptide(L)'
;MSSFNLLGVVNNRTWGPDIKNEELVNCCMGEIKKYQFEPSMKFEKIGKICDFTNSNYQKNLKEINKNSGEGNNAFEEELQFQTVDLRTGQKQKGTLYNKKKIVNKQTTQAFTQKQQEEDNLYSSRIKTAEQKKQKLLQQAKTARMNARHRIFTEWSIEPTPVWTVECEMMFNELPKKIIKEDYLKIEDIYFRGKVLYYDKKIENINVKNPPSLIHINKDVNCLVCKTNDDQSLIEIAIDEEKKCKDGNIDNIFLVSTDQILACLMSSVHSKYSWHLLIKKKGNKIIIDKDEDSIVDLLTVNENSIDAPTQDNENKMNSLQALGFEAIKINERFRKQVLLKNEIAEQYDNVSFKSKHNKASEVLYRYRKFYLPPLLHSSSKANCTVITRGEIHSKVKGTANSYIYVCALNEYDIKSHKNWRSQIENQKGALLANEIRNNTSKLHKFICQALLSGCEDIKLGFISRKNANDSENHNILSIQSHKTKDLSTQIGLKYENIWGILRFIIDNIADKPDGKYVLLKDPLKALLRLYCTHEGDNN
;
A
#
# COMPACT_ATOMS: atom_id res chain seq x y z
N MET A 1 -10.07 -19.51 69.61
CA MET A 1 -11.52 -19.40 69.38
C MET A 1 -11.71 -18.82 67.99
N SER A 2 -12.36 -19.54 67.09
CA SER A 2 -12.71 -19.06 65.76
C SER A 2 -13.65 -17.86 65.88
N SER A 3 -13.23 -16.69 65.40
CA SER A 3 -14.01 -15.46 65.42
C SER A 3 -15.23 -15.60 64.50
N PHE A 4 -16.41 -15.82 65.08
CA PHE A 4 -17.67 -15.67 64.38
C PHE A 4 -18.04 -14.17 64.39
N ASN A 5 -17.95 -13.51 63.23
CA ASN A 5 -18.47 -12.15 63.08
C ASN A 5 -19.98 -12.22 62.83
N LEU A 6 -20.76 -11.69 63.77
CA LEU A 6 -22.20 -11.59 63.62
C LEU A 6 -22.52 -10.45 62.63
N LEU A 7 -22.88 -10.80 61.39
CA LEU A 7 -23.38 -9.85 60.40
C LEU A 7 -24.92 -9.90 60.42
N GLY A 8 -25.53 -8.96 61.14
CA GLY A 8 -26.99 -8.78 61.17
C GLY A 8 -27.36 -7.47 60.49
N VAL A 9 -28.09 -7.53 59.37
CA VAL A 9 -28.66 -6.34 58.74
C VAL A 9 -30.08 -6.16 59.26
N VAL A 10 -30.32 -5.11 60.03
CA VAL A 10 -31.64 -4.82 60.61
C VAL A 10 -32.43 -3.96 59.61
N ASN A 11 -33.57 -4.47 59.14
CA ASN A 11 -34.52 -3.69 58.33
C ASN A 11 -35.81 -3.46 59.12
N ASN A 12 -36.03 -2.21 59.55
CA ASN A 12 -37.22 -1.84 60.32
C ASN A 12 -38.41 -1.40 59.45
N ARG A 13 -38.25 -1.38 58.12
CA ARG A 13 -39.22 -0.77 57.21
C ARG A 13 -40.05 -1.78 56.43
N THR A 14 -39.44 -2.89 56.01
CA THR A 14 -40.10 -3.93 55.23
C THR A 14 -39.58 -5.30 55.65
N TRP A 15 -40.40 -6.33 55.45
CA TRP A 15 -40.01 -7.72 55.74
C TRP A 15 -39.12 -8.34 54.64
N GLY A 16 -38.97 -7.65 53.50
CA GLY A 16 -38.14 -8.07 52.37
C GLY A 16 -36.93 -7.15 52.14
N PRO A 17 -36.08 -7.45 51.13
CA PRO A 17 -34.94 -6.61 50.79
C PRO A 17 -35.41 -5.23 50.32
N ASP A 18 -34.98 -4.18 51.04
CA ASP A 18 -35.27 -2.78 50.69
C ASP A 18 -34.08 -2.17 49.92
N ILE A 19 -34.36 -1.66 48.72
CA ILE A 19 -33.36 -1.05 47.83
C ILE A 19 -32.79 0.25 48.42
N LYS A 20 -33.49 0.86 49.39
CA LYS A 20 -33.08 2.08 50.09
C LYS A 20 -32.22 1.82 51.32
N ASN A 21 -32.07 0.56 51.74
CA ASN A 21 -31.19 0.20 52.84
C ASN A 21 -29.77 -0.01 52.29
N GLU A 22 -28.95 1.05 52.36
CA GLU A 22 -27.59 1.06 51.81
C GLU A 22 -26.67 0.01 52.46
N GLU A 23 -26.87 -0.31 53.73
CA GLU A 23 -26.10 -1.36 54.43
C GLU A 23 -26.39 -2.75 53.84
N LEU A 24 -27.67 -3.06 53.57
CA LEU A 24 -28.06 -4.32 52.94
C LEU A 24 -27.50 -4.44 51.51
N VAL A 25 -27.59 -3.36 50.74
CA VAL A 25 -27.13 -3.33 49.35
C VAL A 25 -25.60 -3.46 49.28
N ASN A 26 -24.87 -2.80 50.17
CA ASN A 26 -23.41 -2.87 50.20
C ASN A 26 -22.90 -4.22 50.74
N CYS A 27 -23.58 -4.80 51.73
CA CYS A 27 -23.19 -6.08 52.32
C CYS A 27 -23.53 -7.29 51.41
N CYS A 28 -24.68 -7.28 50.73
CA CYS A 28 -25.15 -8.44 49.96
C CYS A 28 -24.98 -8.30 48.44
N MET A 29 -25.01 -7.08 47.90
CA MET A 29 -25.05 -6.81 46.45
C MET A 29 -23.89 -5.93 45.96
N GLY A 30 -22.92 -5.62 46.83
CA GLY A 30 -21.82 -4.70 46.53
C GLY A 30 -20.95 -5.13 45.34
N GLU A 31 -20.70 -6.44 45.21
CA GLU A 31 -19.95 -6.99 44.06
C GLU A 31 -20.81 -7.09 42.80
N ILE A 32 -22.10 -7.40 42.94
CA ILE A 32 -23.02 -7.58 41.81
C ILE A 32 -23.33 -6.24 41.14
N LYS A 33 -23.35 -5.12 41.88
CA LYS A 33 -23.51 -3.77 41.30
C LYS A 33 -22.44 -3.39 40.27
N LYS A 34 -21.26 -4.03 40.32
CA LYS A 34 -20.16 -3.75 39.37
C LYS A 34 -20.38 -4.41 38.01
N TYR A 35 -21.35 -5.31 37.89
CA TYR A 35 -21.62 -6.09 36.68
C TYR A 35 -23.11 -6.01 36.32
N GLN A 36 -23.42 -6.00 35.03
CA GLN A 36 -24.81 -6.10 34.59
C GLN A 36 -25.25 -7.56 34.77
N PHE A 37 -26.11 -7.82 35.77
CA PHE A 37 -26.53 -9.18 36.10
C PHE A 37 -27.46 -9.72 35.00
N GLU A 38 -27.01 -10.79 34.32
CA GLU A 38 -27.81 -11.55 33.38
C GLU A 38 -27.99 -12.98 33.91
N PRO A 39 -29.22 -13.45 34.17
CA PRO A 39 -29.46 -14.77 34.74
C PRO A 39 -29.29 -15.84 33.67
N SER A 40 -28.05 -16.19 33.34
CA SER A 40 -27.75 -17.20 32.33
C SER A 40 -26.54 -18.05 32.74
N MET A 41 -26.80 -19.10 33.53
CA MET A 41 -25.92 -20.27 33.57
C MET A 41 -26.75 -21.54 33.54
N LYS A 42 -27.00 -22.05 32.33
CA LYS A 42 -27.16 -23.49 32.13
C LYS A 42 -25.83 -24.03 31.61
N PHE A 43 -25.46 -25.23 32.05
CA PHE A 43 -24.33 -25.99 31.50
C PHE A 43 -24.65 -26.40 30.05
N GLU A 44 -24.56 -25.46 29.12
CA GLU A 44 -24.68 -25.71 27.68
C GLU A 44 -23.30 -25.66 27.01
N LYS A 45 -23.18 -26.29 25.84
CA LYS A 45 -21.96 -26.33 25.03
C LYS A 45 -21.46 -24.89 24.76
N ILE A 46 -20.27 -24.57 25.27
CA ILE A 46 -19.65 -23.23 25.25
C ILE A 46 -19.15 -22.80 23.86
N GLY A 47 -19.21 -23.67 22.84
CA GLY A 47 -18.73 -23.36 21.49
C GLY A 47 -19.83 -22.94 20.52
N LYS A 48 -19.83 -21.68 20.07
CA LYS A 48 -20.66 -21.19 18.96
C LYS A 48 -19.83 -20.34 17.98
N ILE A 49 -20.04 -20.55 16.68
CA ILE A 49 -19.32 -19.82 15.63
C ILE A 49 -20.20 -18.64 15.19
N CYS A 50 -19.67 -17.41 15.30
CA CYS A 50 -20.31 -16.23 14.74
C CYS A 50 -19.84 -16.03 13.29
N ASP A 51 -20.73 -16.30 12.34
CA ASP A 51 -20.44 -16.21 10.90
C ASP A 51 -21.49 -15.29 10.25
N PHE A 52 -21.02 -14.18 9.68
CA PHE A 52 -21.81 -13.15 9.01
C PHE A 52 -22.11 -13.51 7.54
N THR A 53 -21.70 -14.69 7.07
CA THR A 53 -22.04 -15.18 5.73
C THR A 53 -23.35 -15.97 5.74
N ASN A 54 -24.16 -15.76 4.69
CA ASN A 54 -25.58 -16.15 4.62
C ASN A 54 -25.86 -17.67 4.84
N SER A 55 -24.87 -18.55 4.66
CA SER A 55 -25.07 -20.01 4.78
C SER A 55 -25.13 -20.52 6.21
N ASN A 56 -24.35 -19.95 7.13
CA ASN A 56 -24.32 -20.38 8.53
C ASN A 56 -25.24 -19.52 9.42
N TYR A 57 -25.48 -18.27 9.01
CA TYR A 57 -26.40 -17.35 9.70
C TYR A 57 -27.82 -17.92 9.86
N GLN A 58 -28.39 -18.51 8.81
CA GLN A 58 -29.74 -19.09 8.87
C GLN A 58 -29.85 -20.35 9.74
N LYS A 59 -28.76 -21.13 9.88
CA LYS A 59 -28.72 -22.27 10.82
C LYS A 59 -28.67 -21.78 12.26
N ASN A 60 -27.85 -20.76 12.54
CA ASN A 60 -27.71 -20.16 13.85
C ASN A 60 -29.02 -19.51 14.35
N LEU A 61 -29.79 -18.86 13.47
CA LEU A 61 -31.10 -18.26 13.80
C LEU A 61 -32.14 -19.29 14.25
N LYS A 62 -32.19 -20.47 13.61
CA LYS A 62 -33.12 -21.55 13.99
C LYS A 62 -32.79 -22.17 15.35
N GLU A 63 -31.51 -22.16 15.74
CA GLU A 63 -31.07 -22.66 17.04
C GLU A 63 -31.30 -21.65 18.17
N ILE A 64 -31.20 -20.34 17.90
CA ILE A 64 -31.47 -19.27 18.87
C ILE A 64 -32.94 -19.28 19.31
N ASN A 65 -33.87 -19.39 18.35
CA ASN A 65 -35.31 -19.41 18.64
C ASN A 65 -35.81 -20.65 19.40
N LYS A 66 -34.95 -21.64 19.64
CA LYS A 66 -35.29 -22.84 20.41
C LYS A 66 -35.06 -22.66 21.91
N ASN A 67 -34.19 -21.72 22.32
CA ASN A 67 -33.73 -21.58 23.70
C ASN A 67 -34.21 -20.29 24.38
N SER A 68 -34.68 -19.29 23.63
CA SER A 68 -35.25 -18.05 24.18
C SER A 68 -36.76 -18.01 23.99
N GLY A 69 -37.52 -18.05 25.09
CA GLY A 69 -38.97 -17.79 25.10
C GLY A 69 -39.34 -16.32 24.92
N GLU A 70 -38.38 -15.46 24.59
CA GLU A 70 -38.59 -14.04 24.33
C GLU A 70 -38.44 -13.75 22.84
N GLY A 71 -39.57 -13.47 22.19
CA GLY A 71 -39.60 -12.93 20.85
C GLY A 71 -39.17 -11.46 20.88
N ASN A 72 -37.88 -11.21 20.59
CA ASN A 72 -37.40 -9.87 20.31
C ASN A 72 -37.25 -9.70 18.79
N ASN A 73 -38.19 -8.95 18.20
CA ASN A 73 -38.21 -8.49 16.80
C ASN A 73 -37.14 -7.43 16.49
N ALA A 74 -36.02 -7.40 17.24
CA ALA A 74 -35.02 -6.33 17.14
C ALA A 74 -34.03 -6.48 15.98
N PHE A 75 -34.01 -7.63 15.28
CA PHE A 75 -32.99 -7.94 14.27
C PHE A 75 -33.46 -7.88 12.81
N GLU A 76 -34.75 -7.63 12.54
CA GLU A 76 -35.24 -7.47 11.17
C GLU A 76 -34.99 -6.05 10.60
N GLU A 77 -34.80 -5.02 11.44
CA GLU A 77 -34.61 -3.64 10.97
C GLU A 77 -33.24 -3.35 10.33
N GLU A 78 -32.19 -4.13 10.63
CA GLU A 78 -30.84 -3.85 10.09
C GLU A 78 -30.67 -4.22 8.60
N LEU A 79 -31.56 -5.05 8.04
CA LEU A 79 -31.52 -5.41 6.60
C LEU A 79 -32.09 -4.31 5.69
N GLN A 80 -32.60 -3.21 6.26
CA GLN A 80 -33.27 -2.15 5.53
C GLN A 80 -32.36 -0.99 5.13
N PHE A 81 -31.07 -1.02 5.49
CA PHE A 81 -30.10 -0.03 5.03
C PHE A 81 -29.52 -0.39 3.67
N GLN A 82 -30.04 0.27 2.64
CA GLN A 82 -29.53 0.18 1.28
C GLN A 82 -28.45 1.25 1.06
N THR A 83 -27.27 0.84 0.61
CA THR A 83 -26.22 1.79 0.19
C THR A 83 -26.70 2.58 -1.03
N VAL A 84 -26.48 3.89 -1.00
CA VAL A 84 -27.00 4.83 -2.00
C VAL A 84 -26.26 4.62 -3.33
N ASP A 85 -26.78 3.72 -4.17
CA ASP A 85 -26.42 3.62 -5.58
C ASP A 85 -27.62 3.14 -6.42
N LEU A 86 -27.86 3.84 -7.53
CA LEU A 86 -29.09 3.91 -8.36
C LEU A 86 -29.51 2.60 -9.07
N ARG A 87 -29.85 1.53 -8.34
CA ARG A 87 -30.54 0.37 -8.94
C ARG A 87 -31.82 0.04 -8.19
N THR A 88 -32.94 0.07 -8.92
CA THR A 88 -34.26 -0.31 -8.42
C THR A 88 -34.20 -1.73 -7.83
N GLY A 89 -34.45 -1.83 -6.52
CA GLY A 89 -34.44 -3.09 -5.80
C GLY A 89 -35.49 -4.06 -6.34
N GLN A 90 -35.09 -5.32 -6.56
CA GLN A 90 -36.04 -6.39 -6.82
C GLN A 90 -36.96 -6.56 -5.60
N LYS A 91 -38.25 -6.27 -5.79
CA LYS A 91 -39.29 -6.59 -4.79
C LYS A 91 -39.24 -8.10 -4.50
N GLN A 92 -39.00 -8.47 -3.24
CA GLN A 92 -39.18 -9.85 -2.80
C GLN A 92 -40.67 -10.22 -2.97
N LYS A 93 -40.94 -11.29 -3.73
CA LYS A 93 -42.29 -11.87 -3.81
C LYS A 93 -42.62 -12.47 -2.44
N GLY A 94 -43.65 -11.91 -1.80
CA GLY A 94 -44.19 -12.44 -0.55
C GLY A 94 -44.64 -13.89 -0.69
N THR A 95 -44.43 -14.66 0.38
CA THR A 95 -44.82 -16.06 0.48
C THR A 95 -46.34 -16.17 0.43
N LEU A 96 -46.87 -16.74 -0.65
CA LEU A 96 -48.30 -16.97 -0.85
C LEU A 96 -48.81 -18.05 0.13
N TYR A 97 -49.73 -17.60 0.99
CA TYR A 97 -50.79 -18.29 1.70
C TYR A 97 -50.97 -19.81 1.52
N ASN A 98 -51.08 -20.46 2.69
CA ASN A 98 -51.66 -21.78 2.95
C ASN A 98 -52.85 -22.12 2.03
N LYS A 99 -52.68 -23.11 1.15
CA LYS A 99 -53.81 -23.86 0.58
C LYS A 99 -53.91 -25.22 1.24
N LYS A 100 -55.04 -25.42 1.94
CA LYS A 100 -55.48 -26.67 2.57
C LYS A 100 -55.46 -27.82 1.56
N LYS A 101 -54.86 -28.95 1.96
CA LYS A 101 -54.94 -30.22 1.23
C LYS A 101 -56.39 -30.72 1.24
N ILE A 102 -56.97 -30.87 0.05
CA ILE A 102 -58.17 -31.69 -0.16
C ILE A 102 -57.69 -33.03 -0.69
N VAL A 103 -58.07 -34.10 0.02
CA VAL A 103 -57.81 -35.48 -0.37
C VAL A 103 -58.83 -35.87 -1.44
N ASN A 104 -58.37 -36.34 -2.61
CA ASN A 104 -59.24 -37.04 -3.56
C ASN A 104 -58.59 -38.34 -4.06
N LYS A 105 -59.47 -39.32 -4.24
CA LYS A 105 -59.23 -40.76 -4.32
C LYS A 105 -58.39 -41.20 -5.52
N GLN A 106 -57.71 -42.33 -5.31
CA GLN A 106 -56.94 -43.10 -6.28
C GLN A 106 -57.78 -43.44 -7.53
N THR A 107 -57.29 -43.05 -8.69
CA THR A 107 -57.58 -43.69 -9.98
C THR A 107 -56.30 -43.74 -10.82
N THR A 108 -56.31 -44.60 -11.82
CA THR A 108 -55.20 -45.09 -12.68
C THR A 108 -54.33 -44.04 -13.38
N GLN A 109 -54.59 -42.73 -13.21
CA GLN A 109 -53.70 -41.64 -13.65
C GLN A 109 -52.46 -41.44 -12.76
N ALA A 110 -52.48 -41.97 -11.52
CA ALA A 110 -51.37 -41.85 -10.58
C ALA A 110 -50.12 -42.66 -10.98
N PHE A 111 -50.24 -43.66 -11.86
CA PHE A 111 -49.11 -44.46 -12.33
C PHE A 111 -48.33 -43.75 -13.45
N THR A 112 -49.05 -43.10 -14.38
CA THR A 112 -48.47 -42.35 -15.50
C THR A 112 -47.81 -41.05 -15.05
N GLN A 113 -48.36 -40.38 -14.03
CA GLN A 113 -47.70 -39.23 -13.39
C GLN A 113 -46.44 -39.62 -12.64
N LYS A 114 -46.42 -40.78 -11.97
CA LYS A 114 -45.22 -41.27 -11.27
C LYS A 114 -44.07 -41.56 -12.25
N GLN A 115 -44.38 -42.07 -13.43
CA GLN A 115 -43.40 -42.37 -14.47
C GLN A 115 -42.81 -41.10 -15.10
N GLN A 116 -43.65 -40.09 -15.36
CA GLN A 116 -43.18 -38.76 -15.80
C GLN A 116 -42.43 -37.98 -14.70
N GLU A 117 -42.78 -38.16 -13.43
CA GLU A 117 -42.03 -37.59 -12.30
C GLU A 117 -40.67 -38.29 -12.11
N GLU A 118 -40.58 -39.61 -12.29
CA GLU A 118 -39.31 -40.35 -12.28
C GLU A 118 -38.38 -39.92 -13.43
N ASP A 119 -38.91 -39.75 -14.65
CA ASP A 119 -38.13 -39.27 -15.79
C ASP A 119 -37.66 -37.80 -15.61
N ASN A 120 -38.49 -36.95 -15.01
CA ASN A 120 -38.10 -35.59 -14.63
C ASN A 120 -37.08 -35.56 -13.46
N LEU A 121 -37.13 -36.54 -12.55
CA LEU A 121 -36.14 -36.71 -11.47
C LEU A 121 -34.78 -37.19 -12.01
N TYR A 122 -34.77 -38.05 -13.03
CA TYR A 122 -33.54 -38.45 -13.73
C TYR A 122 -32.94 -37.31 -14.56
N SER A 123 -33.76 -36.53 -15.27
CA SER A 123 -33.32 -35.37 -16.07
C SER A 123 -32.83 -34.18 -15.22
N SER A 124 -33.43 -33.96 -14.03
CA SER A 124 -33.02 -32.91 -13.09
C SER A 124 -31.73 -33.24 -12.32
N ARG A 125 -31.39 -34.52 -12.13
CA ARG A 125 -30.10 -34.96 -11.57
C ARG A 125 -28.91 -34.68 -12.51
N ILE A 126 -29.12 -34.74 -13.82
CA ILE A 126 -28.07 -34.45 -14.81
C ILE A 126 -27.79 -32.93 -14.87
N LYS A 127 -28.84 -32.09 -14.86
CA LYS A 127 -28.70 -30.62 -14.86
C LYS A 127 -28.09 -30.06 -13.57
N THR A 128 -28.29 -30.73 -12.42
CA THR A 128 -27.69 -30.32 -11.13
C THR A 128 -26.23 -30.74 -10.99
N ALA A 129 -25.79 -31.83 -11.61
CA ALA A 129 -24.39 -32.23 -11.61
C ALA A 129 -23.51 -31.23 -12.38
N GLU A 130 -23.99 -30.76 -13.54
CA GLU A 130 -23.25 -29.81 -14.38
C GLU A 130 -23.25 -28.39 -13.79
N GLN A 131 -24.37 -27.92 -13.23
CA GLN A 131 -24.40 -26.67 -12.46
C GLN A 131 -23.58 -26.74 -11.17
N LYS A 132 -23.58 -27.87 -10.45
CA LYS A 132 -22.68 -28.07 -9.29
C LYS A 132 -21.23 -28.08 -9.73
N LYS A 133 -20.89 -28.75 -10.84
CA LYS A 133 -19.54 -28.75 -11.40
C LYS A 133 -19.11 -27.35 -11.81
N GLN A 134 -19.99 -26.56 -12.42
CA GLN A 134 -19.71 -25.17 -12.81
C GLN A 134 -19.55 -24.25 -11.59
N LYS A 135 -20.37 -24.43 -10.54
CA LYS A 135 -20.27 -23.69 -9.28
C LYS A 135 -19.04 -24.10 -8.47
N LEU A 136 -18.67 -25.38 -8.48
CA LEU A 136 -17.45 -25.90 -7.87
C LEU A 136 -16.21 -25.44 -8.65
N LEU A 137 -16.27 -25.37 -9.98
CA LEU A 137 -15.20 -24.83 -10.82
C LEU A 137 -15.04 -23.31 -10.62
N GLN A 138 -16.15 -22.60 -10.41
CA GLN A 138 -16.14 -21.18 -10.10
C GLN A 138 -15.61 -20.93 -8.69
N GLN A 139 -16.05 -21.70 -7.68
CA GLN A 139 -15.47 -21.67 -6.33
C GLN A 139 -14.00 -22.09 -6.32
N ALA A 140 -13.60 -23.08 -7.12
CA ALA A 140 -12.20 -23.49 -7.26
C ALA A 140 -11.37 -22.43 -7.97
N LYS A 141 -11.93 -21.69 -8.94
CA LYS A 141 -11.29 -20.50 -9.53
C LYS A 141 -11.13 -19.39 -8.50
N THR A 142 -12.16 -19.06 -7.72
CA THR A 142 -12.08 -18.04 -6.67
C THR A 142 -11.12 -18.46 -5.55
N ALA A 143 -11.13 -19.74 -5.16
CA ALA A 143 -10.21 -20.30 -4.18
C ALA A 143 -8.77 -20.37 -4.69
N ARG A 144 -8.54 -20.70 -5.97
CA ARG A 144 -7.21 -20.62 -6.60
C ARG A 144 -6.72 -19.18 -6.73
N MET A 145 -7.58 -18.21 -7.03
CA MET A 145 -7.20 -16.79 -6.99
C MET A 145 -6.81 -16.37 -5.57
N ASN A 146 -7.61 -16.72 -4.56
CA ASN A 146 -7.32 -16.42 -3.16
C ASN A 146 -6.09 -17.17 -2.61
N ALA A 147 -5.76 -18.35 -3.14
CA ALA A 147 -4.55 -19.10 -2.79
C ALA A 147 -3.31 -18.51 -3.50
N ARG A 148 -3.40 -18.11 -4.77
CA ARG A 148 -2.32 -17.45 -5.51
C ARG A 148 -1.93 -16.10 -4.90
N HIS A 149 -2.88 -15.36 -4.33
CA HIS A 149 -2.58 -14.12 -3.59
C HIS A 149 -1.73 -14.33 -2.33
N ARG A 150 -1.66 -15.56 -1.80
CA ARG A 150 -0.87 -15.87 -0.60
C ARG A 150 0.52 -16.46 -0.89
N ILE A 151 0.82 -16.83 -2.13
CA ILE A 151 1.85 -17.87 -2.35
C ILE A 151 3.21 -17.38 -2.85
N PHE A 152 3.42 -16.18 -3.44
CA PHE A 152 4.79 -15.73 -3.71
C PHE A 152 4.97 -14.21 -3.62
N THR A 153 5.33 -13.74 -2.42
CA THR A 153 6.23 -12.60 -2.28
C THR A 153 7.57 -13.19 -1.85
N GLU A 154 8.53 -13.18 -2.77
CA GLU A 154 9.88 -13.67 -2.50
C GLU A 154 10.60 -12.70 -1.56
N TRP A 155 11.51 -13.24 -0.76
CA TRP A 155 12.41 -12.43 0.06
C TRP A 155 13.36 -11.67 -0.87
N SER A 156 13.44 -10.35 -0.70
CA SER A 156 14.45 -9.57 -1.44
C SER A 156 15.88 -9.92 -1.01
N ILE A 157 16.04 -10.30 0.26
CA ILE A 157 17.22 -10.92 0.84
C ILE A 157 16.75 -11.86 1.94
N GLU A 158 17.27 -13.07 1.97
CA GLU A 158 16.93 -14.06 2.99
C GLU A 158 17.71 -13.75 4.27
N PRO A 159 17.03 -13.54 5.42
CA PRO A 159 17.73 -13.36 6.69
C PRO A 159 18.55 -14.59 7.04
N THR A 160 19.82 -14.39 7.36
CA THR A 160 20.70 -15.48 7.79
C THR A 160 20.56 -15.72 9.31
N PRO A 161 20.89 -16.92 9.82
CA PRO A 161 20.88 -17.19 11.26
C PRO A 161 21.84 -16.33 12.08
N VAL A 162 22.84 -15.70 11.43
CA VAL A 162 23.80 -14.80 12.07
C VAL A 162 23.16 -13.46 12.40
N TRP A 163 22.14 -13.05 11.65
CA TRP A 163 21.51 -11.75 11.82
C TRP A 163 20.56 -11.73 13.02
N THR A 164 20.65 -10.68 13.82
CA THR A 164 19.76 -10.48 14.96
C THR A 164 18.69 -9.45 14.62
N VAL A 165 17.46 -9.70 15.06
CA VAL A 165 16.34 -8.75 14.87
C VAL A 165 16.43 -7.68 15.96
N GLU A 166 16.64 -6.44 15.54
CA GLU A 166 16.81 -5.29 16.43
C GLU A 166 15.49 -4.55 16.70
N CYS A 167 14.63 -4.48 15.69
CA CYS A 167 13.37 -3.74 15.74
C CYS A 167 12.40 -4.29 14.69
N GLU A 168 11.12 -4.38 15.05
CA GLU A 168 10.02 -4.57 14.10
C GLU A 168 9.13 -3.33 14.11
N MET A 169 8.92 -2.73 12.93
CA MET A 169 8.07 -1.55 12.74
C MET A 169 6.81 -1.95 11.99
N MET A 170 5.69 -1.98 12.70
CA MET A 170 4.40 -2.43 12.16
C MET A 170 3.74 -1.35 11.29
N PHE A 171 3.18 -1.73 10.13
CA PHE A 171 2.59 -0.75 9.20
C PHE A 171 1.33 -0.07 9.75
N ASN A 172 0.64 -0.67 10.72
CA ASN A 172 -0.52 -0.04 11.38
C ASN A 172 -0.13 1.21 12.21
N GLU A 173 1.15 1.36 12.57
CA GLU A 173 1.63 2.52 13.32
C GLU A 173 2.08 3.67 12.41
N LEU A 174 2.60 3.34 11.22
CA LEU A 174 3.22 4.30 10.30
C LEU A 174 2.28 5.43 9.86
N PRO A 175 0.97 5.20 9.57
CA PRO A 175 0.02 6.27 9.27
C PRO A 175 -0.19 7.28 10.41
N LYS A 176 0.14 6.92 11.65
CA LYS A 176 0.00 7.79 12.83
C LYS A 176 1.26 8.62 13.09
N LYS A 177 2.39 8.32 12.40
CA LYS A 177 3.64 9.07 12.56
C LYS A 177 3.52 10.34 11.72
N ILE A 178 3.47 11.49 12.38
CA ILE A 178 3.22 12.79 11.77
C ILE A 178 4.18 13.80 12.38
N ILE A 179 4.70 14.70 11.54
CA ILE A 179 5.45 15.89 11.97
C ILE A 179 4.63 17.17 11.76
N LYS A 180 5.05 18.28 12.37
CA LYS A 180 4.51 19.60 12.06
C LYS A 180 5.22 20.18 10.84
N GLU A 181 4.48 20.47 9.76
CA GLU A 181 5.05 21.02 8.51
C GLU A 181 5.76 22.37 8.75
N ASP A 182 5.22 23.24 9.61
CA ASP A 182 5.79 24.58 9.88
C ASP A 182 7.24 24.57 10.41
N TYR A 183 7.68 23.46 10.99
CA TYR A 183 9.02 23.31 11.55
C TYR A 183 9.98 22.59 10.61
N LEU A 184 9.51 22.08 9.47
CA LEU A 184 10.35 21.50 8.44
C LEU A 184 11.10 22.62 7.71
N LYS A 185 12.42 22.63 7.82
CA LYS A 185 13.27 23.57 7.08
C LYS A 185 14.03 22.84 5.98
N ILE A 186 14.05 23.43 4.79
CA ILE A 186 14.71 22.88 3.61
C ILE A 186 15.74 23.90 3.12
N GLU A 187 16.96 23.44 2.92
CA GLU A 187 18.09 24.24 2.45
C GLU A 187 18.69 23.59 1.20
N ASP A 188 18.89 24.37 0.15
CA ASP A 188 19.58 23.92 -1.06
C ASP A 188 21.07 24.14 -0.91
N ILE A 189 21.87 23.12 -1.20
CA ILE A 189 23.33 23.18 -1.06
C ILE A 189 23.94 23.64 -2.39
N TYR A 190 23.74 22.86 -3.46
CA TYR A 190 24.12 23.23 -4.83
C TYR A 190 23.44 22.34 -5.87
N PHE A 191 23.64 22.70 -7.15
CA PHE A 191 23.16 22.00 -8.32
C PHE A 191 24.32 21.42 -9.14
N ARG A 192 24.10 20.28 -9.81
CA ARG A 192 25.07 19.65 -10.72
C ARG A 192 24.35 19.06 -11.93
N GLY A 193 25.04 18.98 -13.06
CA GLY A 193 24.48 18.45 -14.32
C GLY A 193 23.75 19.51 -15.14
N LYS A 194 22.89 19.07 -16.04
CA LYS A 194 22.20 19.96 -17.00
C LYS A 194 20.76 19.51 -17.20
N VAL A 195 19.87 20.48 -17.46
CA VAL A 195 18.46 20.21 -17.75
C VAL A 195 18.00 21.05 -18.94
N LEU A 196 17.07 20.49 -19.71
CA LEU A 196 16.51 21.12 -20.90
C LEU A 196 15.07 21.58 -20.63
N TYR A 197 14.59 22.51 -21.44
CA TYR A 197 13.20 22.95 -21.35
C TYR A 197 12.21 21.86 -21.78
N TYR A 198 11.05 21.84 -21.13
CA TYR A 198 9.96 20.93 -21.44
C TYR A 198 9.21 21.37 -22.70
N ASP A 199 8.96 20.43 -23.62
CA ASP A 199 8.14 20.71 -24.80
C ASP A 199 6.65 20.65 -24.47
N LYS A 200 6.02 21.81 -24.26
CA LYS A 200 4.57 21.87 -24.02
C LYS A 200 3.73 21.39 -25.20
N LYS A 201 4.26 21.41 -26.44
CA LYS A 201 3.48 21.01 -27.62
C LYS A 201 3.17 19.52 -27.63
N ILE A 202 4.01 18.70 -26.99
CA ILE A 202 3.83 17.26 -26.92
C ILE A 202 2.61 16.83 -26.10
N GLU A 203 2.03 17.72 -25.28
CA GLU A 203 0.80 17.43 -24.53
C GLU A 203 -0.45 17.34 -25.43
N ASN A 204 -0.40 17.91 -26.63
CA ASN A 204 -1.49 17.89 -27.60
C ASN A 204 -1.55 16.56 -28.36
N ILE A 205 -1.85 15.47 -27.64
CA ILE A 205 -1.88 14.11 -28.18
C ILE A 205 -3.30 13.75 -28.63
N ASN A 206 -3.41 13.21 -29.85
CA ASN A 206 -4.62 12.58 -30.34
C ASN A 206 -4.59 11.07 -30.05
N VAL A 207 -5.53 10.57 -29.26
CA VAL A 207 -5.62 9.15 -28.87
C VAL A 207 -5.82 8.22 -30.09
N LYS A 208 -6.45 8.70 -31.16
CA LYS A 208 -6.69 7.93 -32.39
C LYS A 208 -5.44 7.76 -33.24
N ASN A 209 -4.52 8.72 -33.17
CA ASN A 209 -3.22 8.67 -33.84
C ASN A 209 -2.10 9.08 -32.87
N PRO A 210 -1.81 8.23 -31.88
CA PRO A 210 -0.86 8.57 -30.82
C PRO A 210 0.58 8.53 -31.36
N PRO A 211 1.46 9.45 -30.92
CA PRO A 211 2.87 9.41 -31.29
C PRO A 211 3.54 8.16 -30.71
N SER A 212 4.41 7.54 -31.49
CA SER A 212 5.23 6.42 -31.03
C SER A 212 6.35 6.89 -30.09
N LEU A 213 6.68 6.06 -29.11
CA LEU A 213 7.77 6.27 -28.18
C LEU A 213 9.11 5.99 -28.91
N ILE A 214 10.04 6.94 -28.85
CA ILE A 214 11.29 6.89 -29.61
C ILE A 214 12.22 5.82 -29.03
N HIS A 215 12.82 5.00 -29.89
CA HIS A 215 13.91 4.10 -29.52
C HIS A 215 15.22 4.86 -29.35
N ILE A 216 15.92 4.59 -28.26
CA ILE A 216 17.25 5.13 -28.01
C ILE A 216 18.26 4.07 -28.45
N ASN A 217 19.03 4.35 -29.50
CA ASN A 217 20.00 3.41 -30.11
C ASN A 217 21.23 3.10 -29.24
N LYS A 218 21.35 3.71 -28.05
CA LYS A 218 22.46 3.45 -27.13
C LYS A 218 21.89 2.71 -25.94
N ASP A 219 22.52 1.59 -25.57
CA ASP A 219 22.38 1.00 -24.24
C ASP A 219 22.82 2.07 -23.23
N VAL A 220 21.84 2.83 -22.76
CA VAL A 220 22.03 3.72 -21.63
C VAL A 220 21.98 2.77 -20.45
N ASN A 221 23.13 2.50 -19.84
CA ASN A 221 23.17 1.73 -18.60
C ASN A 221 22.35 2.51 -17.57
N CYS A 222 21.16 1.99 -17.26
CA CYS A 222 20.13 2.58 -16.41
C CYS A 222 20.46 2.48 -14.92
N LEU A 223 21.73 2.38 -14.55
CA LEU A 223 22.13 2.20 -13.16
C LEU A 223 21.96 3.52 -12.41
N VAL A 224 20.95 3.58 -11.55
CA VAL A 224 20.74 4.70 -10.63
C VAL A 224 21.83 4.66 -9.57
N CYS A 225 22.70 5.67 -9.57
CA CYS A 225 23.88 5.72 -8.70
C CYS A 225 23.51 5.57 -7.22
N LYS A 226 24.27 4.71 -6.52
CA LYS A 226 24.20 4.45 -5.07
C LYS A 226 24.62 5.66 -4.24
N THR A 227 24.28 5.63 -2.96
CA THR A 227 24.69 6.70 -2.03
C THR A 227 26.22 6.75 -1.89
N ASN A 228 26.90 5.60 -1.76
CA ASN A 228 28.36 5.55 -1.60
C ASN A 228 29.16 5.83 -2.89
N ASP A 229 28.50 5.73 -4.04
CA ASP A 229 29.10 5.98 -5.36
C ASP A 229 29.02 7.45 -5.77
N ASP A 230 28.23 8.24 -5.06
CA ASP A 230 28.07 9.67 -5.27
C ASP A 230 29.12 10.46 -4.46
N GLN A 231 30.13 10.97 -5.16
CA GLN A 231 31.21 11.71 -4.50
C GLN A 231 30.71 13.00 -3.83
N SER A 232 29.76 13.70 -4.46
CA SER A 232 29.20 14.94 -3.94
C SER A 232 28.42 14.72 -2.64
N LEU A 233 27.60 13.67 -2.55
CA LEU A 233 26.91 13.33 -1.30
C LEU A 233 27.89 13.01 -0.17
N ILE A 234 28.96 12.26 -0.48
CA ILE A 234 29.96 11.87 0.52
C ILE A 234 30.79 13.07 0.99
N GLU A 235 31.16 13.99 0.10
CA GLU A 235 31.84 15.24 0.45
C GLU A 235 30.98 16.09 1.40
N ILE A 236 29.70 16.30 1.06
CA ILE A 236 28.75 17.01 1.94
C ILE A 236 28.65 16.31 3.31
N ALA A 237 28.58 14.98 3.32
CA ALA A 237 28.52 14.21 4.55
C ALA A 237 29.76 14.37 5.44
N ILE A 238 30.95 14.46 4.84
CA ILE A 238 32.21 14.67 5.57
C ILE A 238 32.25 16.08 6.16
N ASP A 239 31.83 17.09 5.40
CA ASP A 239 31.84 18.48 5.88
C ASP A 239 30.83 18.72 7.00
N GLU A 240 29.65 18.08 6.94
CA GLU A 240 28.69 18.09 8.03
C GLU A 240 29.22 17.34 9.27
N GLU A 241 29.93 16.24 9.09
CA GLU A 241 30.58 15.53 10.20
C GLU A 241 31.62 16.40 10.92
N LYS A 242 32.40 17.22 10.18
CA LYS A 242 33.36 18.18 10.77
C LYS A 242 32.63 19.25 11.57
N LYS A 243 31.59 19.87 11.00
CA LYS A 243 30.80 20.90 11.69
C LYS A 243 30.18 20.40 13.00
N CYS A 244 29.69 19.16 13.03
CA CYS A 244 29.14 18.56 14.25
C CYS A 244 30.21 18.37 15.33
N LYS A 245 31.43 17.98 14.95
CA LYS A 245 32.57 17.84 15.89
C LYS A 245 33.02 19.19 16.46
N ASP A 246 33.09 20.21 15.62
CA ASP A 246 33.52 21.55 16.03
C ASP A 246 32.47 22.28 16.89
N GLY A 247 31.18 22.08 16.58
CA GLY A 247 30.07 22.74 17.27
C GLY A 247 29.59 22.06 18.56
N ASN A 248 30.05 20.83 18.85
CA ASN A 248 29.56 19.98 19.94
C ASN A 248 28.02 19.83 19.96
N ILE A 249 27.41 19.74 18.77
CA ILE A 249 25.97 19.65 18.59
C ILE A 249 25.60 18.17 18.41
N ASP A 250 24.77 17.65 19.31
CA ASP A 250 24.21 16.29 19.23
C ASP A 250 23.08 16.25 18.18
N ASN A 251 23.47 16.22 16.90
CA ASN A 251 22.58 16.20 15.74
C ASN A 251 22.79 14.92 14.93
N ILE A 252 21.72 14.16 14.75
CA ILE A 252 21.71 12.97 13.90
C ILE A 252 21.64 13.43 12.45
N PHE A 253 22.52 12.91 11.59
CA PHE A 253 22.42 13.17 10.16
C PHE A 253 22.39 11.90 9.32
N LEU A 254 21.40 11.85 8.42
CA LEU A 254 21.17 10.78 7.47
C LEU A 254 21.63 11.23 6.08
N VAL A 255 22.36 10.36 5.38
CA VAL A 255 22.78 10.57 3.99
C VAL A 255 22.25 9.44 3.13
N SER A 256 21.52 9.79 2.07
CA SER A 256 20.88 8.84 1.15
C SER A 256 20.50 9.51 -0.17
N THR A 257 20.14 8.74 -1.20
CA THR A 257 19.53 9.27 -2.43
C THR A 257 18.01 9.46 -2.28
N ASP A 258 17.41 10.28 -3.14
CA ASP A 258 15.97 10.51 -3.22
C ASP A 258 15.17 9.23 -3.44
N GLN A 259 15.65 8.32 -4.29
CA GLN A 259 15.00 7.05 -4.57
C GLN A 259 14.86 6.16 -3.32
N ILE A 260 15.93 6.05 -2.53
CA ILE A 260 15.95 5.28 -1.28
C ILE A 260 15.02 5.94 -0.25
N LEU A 261 15.11 7.27 -0.10
CA LEU A 261 14.24 8.01 0.81
C LEU A 261 12.77 7.89 0.41
N ALA A 262 12.46 7.97 -0.88
CA ALA A 262 11.12 7.76 -1.39
C ALA A 262 10.58 6.36 -1.05
N CYS A 263 11.43 5.33 -1.11
CA CYS A 263 11.07 3.97 -0.69
C CYS A 263 10.71 3.90 0.80
N LEU A 264 11.48 4.58 1.67
CA LEU A 264 11.19 4.64 3.10
C LEU A 264 9.88 5.39 3.38
N MET A 265 9.72 6.55 2.75
CA MET A 265 8.56 7.43 2.86
C MET A 265 7.25 6.75 2.42
N SER A 266 7.30 5.91 1.39
CA SER A 266 6.13 5.20 0.84
C SER A 266 6.05 3.73 1.27
N SER A 267 6.81 3.32 2.29
CA SER A 267 6.97 1.91 2.69
C SER A 267 5.65 1.18 2.98
N VAL A 268 4.65 1.88 3.53
CA VAL A 268 3.33 1.34 3.90
C VAL A 268 2.58 0.70 2.72
N HIS A 269 2.81 1.19 1.51
CA HIS A 269 2.09 0.74 0.32
C HIS A 269 2.86 -0.32 -0.49
N SER A 270 4.10 -0.61 -0.12
CA SER A 270 4.88 -1.66 -0.78
C SER A 270 4.31 -3.04 -0.45
N LYS A 271 4.03 -3.82 -1.49
CA LYS A 271 3.61 -5.22 -1.41
C LYS A 271 4.77 -6.16 -1.69
N TYR A 272 5.67 -5.83 -2.61
CA TYR A 272 6.87 -6.65 -2.86
C TYR A 272 7.94 -6.37 -1.81
N SER A 273 8.69 -7.42 -1.43
CA SER A 273 9.83 -7.28 -0.50
C SER A 273 10.92 -6.44 -1.15
N TRP A 274 11.58 -5.62 -0.33
CA TRP A 274 12.78 -4.86 -0.66
C TRP A 274 13.61 -4.73 0.60
N HIS A 275 14.92 -4.52 0.44
CA HIS A 275 15.82 -4.27 1.55
C HIS A 275 16.75 -3.10 1.25
N LEU A 276 17.27 -2.49 2.31
CA LEU A 276 18.23 -1.40 2.27
C LEU A 276 19.38 -1.69 3.23
N LEU A 277 20.58 -1.31 2.83
CA LEU A 277 21.80 -1.46 3.62
C LEU A 277 22.02 -0.19 4.43
N ILE A 278 22.31 -0.33 5.72
CA ILE A 278 22.47 0.80 6.63
C ILE A 278 23.84 0.67 7.29
N LYS A 279 24.62 1.76 7.26
CA LYS A 279 25.88 1.89 8.00
C LYS A 279 25.72 3.01 9.01
N LYS A 280 25.79 2.68 10.30
CA LYS A 280 25.72 3.64 11.40
C LYS A 280 27.08 3.80 12.07
N LYS A 281 27.51 5.05 12.25
CA LYS A 281 28.74 5.42 12.98
C LYS A 281 28.50 6.72 13.77
N GLY A 282 28.42 6.63 15.09
CA GLY A 282 27.97 7.69 15.98
C GLY A 282 26.61 8.23 15.52
N ASN A 283 26.54 9.53 15.29
CA ASN A 283 25.34 10.25 14.83
C ASN A 283 25.18 10.26 13.30
N LYS A 284 26.08 9.60 12.56
CA LYS A 284 26.05 9.50 11.09
C LYS A 284 25.38 8.21 10.67
N ILE A 285 24.36 8.33 9.83
CA ILE A 285 23.66 7.19 9.21
C ILE A 285 23.80 7.32 7.70
N ILE A 286 24.34 6.31 7.04
CA ILE A 286 24.34 6.19 5.58
C ILE A 286 23.42 5.05 5.20
N ILE A 287 22.45 5.32 4.35
CA ILE A 287 21.57 4.28 3.78
C ILE A 287 21.92 4.11 2.30
N ASP A 288 22.10 2.85 1.90
CA ASP A 288 22.47 2.45 0.55
C ASP A 288 21.64 1.24 0.09
N LYS A 289 21.87 0.81 -1.15
CA LYS A 289 21.20 -0.32 -1.79
C LYS A 289 22.21 -1.23 -2.51
N ASP A 290 21.80 -2.45 -2.81
CA ASP A 290 22.56 -3.37 -3.67
C ASP A 290 22.58 -2.91 -5.14
N GLU A 291 23.51 -3.46 -5.94
CA GLU A 291 23.65 -3.07 -7.36
C GLU A 291 22.41 -3.46 -8.18
N ASP A 292 21.86 -4.65 -7.92
CA ASP A 292 20.65 -5.17 -8.58
C ASP A 292 19.44 -5.13 -7.63
N SER A 293 19.31 -4.03 -6.87
CA SER A 293 18.23 -3.90 -5.89
C SER A 293 16.85 -3.79 -6.56
N ILE A 294 15.85 -4.47 -6.00
CA ILE A 294 14.43 -4.33 -6.39
C ILE A 294 13.94 -2.87 -6.25
N VAL A 295 14.60 -2.05 -5.43
CA VAL A 295 14.31 -0.61 -5.31
C VAL A 295 14.47 0.13 -6.65
N ASP A 296 15.34 -0.38 -7.54
CA ASP A 296 15.58 0.16 -8.88
C ASP A 296 14.55 -0.27 -9.91
N LEU A 297 13.81 -1.33 -9.59
CA LEU A 297 12.74 -1.81 -10.43
C LEU A 297 11.50 -0.91 -10.31
N LEU A 298 10.97 -0.46 -11.45
CA LEU A 298 9.68 0.22 -11.52
C LEU A 298 8.56 -0.82 -11.59
N THR A 299 7.95 -1.12 -10.45
CA THR A 299 6.91 -2.15 -10.33
C THR A 299 5.67 -1.80 -11.17
N VAL A 300 5.02 -2.82 -11.74
CA VAL A 300 3.83 -2.66 -12.58
C VAL A 300 2.72 -3.49 -11.95
N ASN A 301 1.59 -2.84 -11.65
CA ASN A 301 0.40 -3.45 -11.06
C ASN A 301 0.65 -4.18 -9.72
N GLU A 302 1.65 -3.73 -8.96
CA GLU A 302 2.02 -4.29 -7.65
C GLU A 302 0.84 -4.38 -6.68
N ASN A 303 0.02 -3.32 -6.62
CA ASN A 303 -1.12 -3.22 -5.71
C ASN A 303 -2.42 -3.74 -6.33
N SER A 304 -2.36 -4.30 -7.54
CA SER A 304 -3.52 -4.92 -8.17
C SER A 304 -3.89 -6.25 -7.51
N ILE A 305 -5.14 -6.66 -7.74
CA ILE A 305 -5.63 -8.00 -7.42
C ILE A 305 -4.86 -9.02 -8.27
N ASP A 306 -4.77 -8.78 -9.57
CA ASP A 306 -4.03 -9.65 -10.51
C ASP A 306 -2.55 -9.21 -10.63
N ALA A 307 -1.88 -8.99 -9.50
CA ALA A 307 -0.49 -8.53 -9.47
C ALA A 307 0.44 -9.54 -10.19
N PRO A 308 1.38 -9.08 -11.05
CA PRO A 308 2.30 -9.97 -11.73
C PRO A 308 3.22 -10.67 -10.73
N THR A 309 3.57 -11.90 -11.07
CA THR A 309 4.50 -12.76 -10.31
C THR A 309 5.69 -13.13 -11.18
N GLN A 310 6.76 -13.63 -10.57
CA GLN A 310 7.97 -14.04 -11.28
C GLN A 310 7.69 -15.23 -12.22
N ASP A 311 6.91 -16.21 -11.75
CA ASP A 311 6.53 -17.43 -12.50
C ASP A 311 5.32 -17.24 -13.44
N ASN A 312 5.12 -16.04 -13.99
CA ASN A 312 4.01 -15.82 -14.91
C ASN A 312 4.13 -16.72 -16.15
N GLU A 313 3.02 -17.37 -16.55
CA GLU A 313 2.96 -18.24 -17.73
C GLU A 313 3.47 -17.51 -18.99
N ASN A 314 3.14 -16.23 -19.12
CA ASN A 314 3.75 -15.37 -20.12
C ASN A 314 5.01 -14.72 -19.54
N LYS A 315 6.19 -15.22 -19.94
CA LYS A 315 7.49 -14.72 -19.49
C LYS A 315 7.69 -13.22 -19.72
N MET A 316 7.12 -12.66 -20.79
CA MET A 316 7.17 -11.22 -21.11
C MET A 316 6.38 -10.38 -20.10
N ASN A 317 5.38 -10.98 -19.45
CA ASN A 317 4.55 -10.34 -18.43
C ASN A 317 4.94 -10.81 -17.01
N SER A 318 6.15 -11.34 -16.82
CA SER A 318 6.73 -11.59 -15.50
C SER A 318 7.05 -10.27 -14.79
N LEU A 319 7.13 -10.32 -13.47
CA LEU A 319 7.39 -9.14 -12.63
C LEU A 319 8.65 -8.38 -13.06
N GLN A 320 9.78 -9.09 -13.22
CA GLN A 320 11.03 -8.49 -13.66
C GLN A 320 10.95 -7.94 -15.08
N ALA A 321 10.40 -8.69 -16.03
CA ALA A 321 10.31 -8.25 -17.43
C ALA A 321 9.48 -6.95 -17.56
N LEU A 322 8.32 -6.89 -16.90
CA LEU A 322 7.49 -5.68 -16.87
C LEU A 322 8.18 -4.51 -16.19
N GLY A 323 8.95 -4.77 -15.14
CA GLY A 323 9.70 -3.73 -14.44
C GLY A 323 10.83 -3.13 -15.28
N PHE A 324 11.60 -3.97 -15.98
CA PHE A 324 12.63 -3.50 -16.90
C PHE A 324 12.04 -2.77 -18.11
N GLU A 325 10.91 -3.25 -18.63
CA GLU A 325 10.15 -2.52 -19.65
C GLU A 325 9.71 -1.14 -19.13
N ALA A 326 9.18 -1.05 -17.91
CA ALA A 326 8.76 0.22 -17.32
C ALA A 326 9.92 1.21 -17.13
N ILE A 327 11.13 0.74 -16.77
CA ILE A 327 12.35 1.55 -16.72
C ILE A 327 12.68 2.10 -18.11
N LYS A 328 12.75 1.23 -19.13
CA LYS A 328 13.02 1.63 -20.52
C LYS A 328 12.00 2.67 -21.01
N ILE A 329 10.71 2.47 -20.70
CA ILE A 329 9.64 3.39 -21.06
C ILE A 329 9.86 4.76 -20.41
N ASN A 330 10.14 4.80 -19.10
CA ASN A 330 10.36 6.06 -18.38
C ASN A 330 11.55 6.83 -18.95
N GLU A 331 12.67 6.15 -19.23
CA GLU A 331 13.85 6.78 -19.82
C GLU A 331 13.61 7.33 -21.22
N ARG A 332 12.94 6.57 -22.09
CA ARG A 332 12.57 7.03 -23.43
C ARG A 332 11.62 8.22 -23.37
N PHE A 333 10.63 8.16 -22.49
CA PHE A 333 9.64 9.21 -22.31
C PHE A 333 10.27 10.51 -21.80
N ARG A 334 11.12 10.42 -20.77
CA ARG A 334 11.86 11.56 -20.21
C ARG A 334 12.63 12.33 -21.27
N LYS A 335 13.30 11.65 -22.20
CA LYS A 335 14.05 12.31 -23.28
C LYS A 335 13.17 12.84 -24.39
N GLN A 336 12.05 12.17 -24.68
CA GLN A 336 11.16 12.54 -25.78
C GLN A 336 10.37 13.82 -25.49
N VAL A 337 10.08 14.13 -24.23
CA VAL A 337 9.32 15.34 -23.84
C VAL A 337 10.19 16.61 -23.74
N LEU A 338 11.48 16.54 -24.05
CA LEU A 338 12.41 17.66 -23.95
C LEU A 338 12.62 18.37 -25.29
N LEU A 339 12.82 19.68 -25.22
CA LEU A 339 13.31 20.49 -26.34
C LEU A 339 14.82 20.28 -26.49
N LYS A 340 15.22 19.31 -27.32
CA LYS A 340 16.61 18.81 -27.47
C LYS A 340 17.71 19.88 -27.63
N ASN A 341 17.39 21.04 -28.20
CA ASN A 341 18.35 22.10 -28.49
C ASN A 341 18.24 23.30 -27.54
N GLU A 342 17.35 23.27 -26.55
CA GLU A 342 17.15 24.37 -25.61
C GLU A 342 17.54 23.95 -24.19
N ILE A 343 18.77 24.29 -23.80
CA ILE A 343 19.27 24.11 -22.44
C ILE A 343 18.60 25.15 -21.53
N ALA A 344 18.01 24.68 -20.43
CA ALA A 344 17.39 25.54 -19.44
C ALA A 344 18.40 25.99 -18.38
N GLU A 345 19.17 25.04 -17.84
CA GLU A 345 20.23 25.29 -16.86
C GLU A 345 21.37 24.27 -17.03
N GLN A 346 22.60 24.70 -16.73
CA GLN A 346 23.78 23.87 -16.76
C GLN A 346 24.74 24.28 -15.65
N TYR A 347 25.22 23.28 -14.92
CA TYR A 347 26.20 23.39 -13.85
C TYR A 347 27.34 22.40 -14.10
N ASP A 348 28.29 22.33 -13.17
CA ASP A 348 29.35 21.34 -13.19
C ASP A 348 28.79 19.91 -13.27
N ASN A 349 29.53 19.04 -13.96
CA ASN A 349 29.15 17.63 -14.08
C ASN A 349 29.22 16.91 -12.73
N VAL A 350 28.43 15.85 -12.60
CA VAL A 350 28.48 14.98 -11.42
C VAL A 350 29.64 13.98 -11.53
N SER A 351 30.31 13.75 -10.41
CA SER A 351 31.29 12.68 -10.25
C SER A 351 30.61 11.47 -9.60
N PHE A 352 30.20 10.51 -10.42
CA PHE A 352 29.80 9.19 -9.95
C PHE A 352 30.97 8.22 -10.12
N LYS A 353 31.23 7.38 -9.12
CA LYS A 353 32.29 6.35 -9.19
C LYS A 353 32.03 5.29 -10.26
N SER A 354 30.78 5.12 -10.68
CA SER A 354 30.41 4.17 -11.74
C SER A 354 31.02 4.57 -13.09
N LYS A 355 31.62 3.59 -13.78
CA LYS A 355 32.36 3.76 -15.06
C LYS A 355 31.50 4.25 -16.23
N HIS A 356 30.19 4.37 -16.07
CA HIS A 356 29.25 4.81 -17.10
C HIS A 356 28.88 6.28 -16.95
N ASN A 357 29.87 7.15 -16.79
CA ASN A 357 29.66 8.57 -16.56
C ASN A 357 29.40 9.31 -17.89
N LYS A 358 28.26 9.01 -18.55
CA LYS A 358 27.76 9.84 -19.65
C LYS A 358 26.93 10.97 -19.05
N ALA A 359 27.18 12.20 -19.51
CA ALA A 359 26.40 13.38 -19.14
C ALA A 359 24.91 13.12 -19.43
N SER A 360 24.15 12.84 -18.36
CA SER A 360 22.70 12.69 -18.43
C SER A 360 22.06 14.08 -18.57
N GLU A 361 20.93 14.14 -19.26
CA GLU A 361 20.10 15.35 -19.40
C GLU A 361 19.23 15.53 -18.16
N VAL A 362 19.84 15.36 -16.99
CA VAL A 362 19.23 15.42 -15.66
C VAL A 362 20.01 16.41 -14.81
N LEU A 363 19.28 17.25 -14.09
CA LEU A 363 19.84 18.17 -13.11
C LEU A 363 19.68 17.55 -11.72
N TYR A 364 20.79 17.46 -11.00
CA TYR A 364 20.84 16.94 -9.64
C TYR A 364 20.88 18.10 -8.65
N ARG A 365 19.96 18.10 -7.69
CA ARG A 365 19.86 19.11 -6.63
C ARG A 365 20.19 18.47 -5.29
N TYR A 366 21.23 18.95 -4.63
CA TYR A 366 21.64 18.48 -3.32
C TYR A 366 20.99 19.35 -2.25
N ARG A 367 20.27 18.72 -1.32
CA ARG A 367 19.43 19.43 -0.35
C ARG A 367 19.60 18.86 1.04
N LYS A 368 19.38 19.73 2.02
CA LYS A 368 19.39 19.43 3.44
C LYS A 368 18.01 19.70 4.01
N PHE A 369 17.48 18.71 4.74
CA PHE A 369 16.18 18.76 5.38
C PHE A 369 16.36 18.66 6.88
N TYR A 370 15.93 19.68 7.61
CA TYR A 370 15.94 19.67 9.08
C TYR A 370 14.58 19.13 9.54
N LEU A 371 14.56 17.85 9.94
CA LEU A 371 13.34 17.16 10.35
C LEU A 371 13.00 17.50 11.81
N PRO A 372 11.82 18.07 12.08
CA PRO A 372 11.36 18.25 13.45
C PRO A 372 11.08 16.89 14.11
N PRO A 373 11.03 16.85 15.46
CA PRO A 373 10.62 15.65 16.18
C PRO A 373 9.17 15.28 15.86
N LEU A 374 8.83 14.00 16.04
CA LEU A 374 7.45 13.51 15.90
C LEU A 374 6.55 14.16 16.96
N LEU A 375 5.29 14.43 16.59
CA LEU A 375 4.34 15.17 17.44
C LEU A 375 4.14 14.57 18.84
N HIS A 376 4.20 13.24 18.96
CA HIS A 376 3.97 12.49 20.19
C HIS A 376 5.21 11.73 20.69
N SER A 377 6.41 12.10 20.22
CA SER A 377 7.65 11.46 20.67
C SER A 377 8.29 12.19 21.83
N SER A 378 8.89 11.42 22.74
CA SER A 378 9.71 11.93 23.84
C SER A 378 11.11 12.36 23.38
N SER A 379 11.56 11.89 22.21
CA SER A 379 12.87 12.24 21.66
C SER A 379 12.85 13.65 21.05
N LYS A 380 13.75 14.49 21.54
CA LYS A 380 13.96 15.87 21.06
C LYS A 380 15.22 16.00 20.20
N ALA A 381 15.81 14.89 19.76
CA ALA A 381 17.03 14.92 18.97
C ALA A 381 16.79 15.68 17.65
N ASN A 382 17.75 16.53 17.29
CA ASN A 382 17.74 17.17 15.98
C ASN A 382 18.11 16.12 14.92
N CYS A 383 17.39 16.15 13.80
CA CYS A 383 17.61 15.21 12.70
C CYS A 383 17.75 15.99 11.40
N THR A 384 18.84 15.72 10.69
CA THR A 384 19.16 16.34 9.41
C THR A 384 19.22 15.27 8.34
N VAL A 385 18.48 15.41 7.25
CA VAL A 385 18.55 14.49 6.10
C VAL A 385 19.22 15.20 4.92
N ILE A 386 20.24 14.58 4.37
CA ILE A 386 20.99 15.06 3.22
C ILE A 386 20.69 14.13 2.06
N THR A 387 20.23 14.71 0.95
CA THR A 387 19.84 13.94 -0.22
C THR A 387 20.12 14.63 -1.52
N ARG A 388 20.27 13.81 -2.57
CA ARG A 388 20.31 14.23 -3.96
C ARG A 388 18.94 13.94 -4.57
N GLY A 389 18.30 14.97 -5.10
CA GLY A 389 17.09 14.86 -5.91
C GLY A 389 17.36 15.02 -7.40
N GLU A 390 16.58 14.32 -8.23
CA GLU A 390 16.62 14.42 -9.68
C GLU A 390 15.54 15.36 -10.25
N ILE A 391 15.95 16.25 -11.14
CA ILE A 391 15.09 17.18 -11.88
C ILE A 391 15.19 16.85 -13.37
N HIS A 392 14.05 16.58 -13.98
CA HIS A 392 13.99 16.08 -15.36
C HIS A 392 13.81 17.19 -16.39
N SER A 393 13.11 18.26 -16.05
CA SER A 393 12.88 19.37 -16.98
C SER A 393 12.51 20.67 -16.25
N LYS A 394 12.44 21.77 -17.01
CA LYS A 394 11.99 23.09 -16.52
C LYS A 394 11.00 23.72 -17.50
N VAL A 395 10.03 24.49 -16.99
CA VAL A 395 9.10 25.26 -17.84
C VAL A 395 9.74 26.58 -18.28
N LYS A 396 9.62 26.91 -19.57
CA LYS A 396 10.07 28.20 -20.12
C LYS A 396 9.20 29.35 -19.60
N GLY A 397 9.84 30.45 -19.17
CA GLY A 397 9.17 31.69 -18.77
C GLY A 397 8.72 31.77 -17.31
N THR A 398 8.98 30.75 -16.49
CA THR A 398 8.66 30.77 -15.05
C THR A 398 9.90 30.41 -14.24
N ALA A 399 10.29 31.28 -13.30
CA ALA A 399 11.41 31.02 -12.41
C ALA A 399 11.09 29.80 -11.50
N ASN A 400 12.07 28.93 -11.27
CA ASN A 400 11.99 27.75 -10.38
C ASN A 400 10.87 26.72 -10.67
N SER A 401 10.33 26.71 -11.89
CA SER A 401 9.31 25.75 -12.34
C SER A 401 9.91 24.40 -12.75
N TYR A 402 10.45 23.67 -11.77
CA TYR A 402 11.05 22.35 -11.98
C TYR A 402 9.99 21.27 -12.16
N ILE A 403 10.26 20.35 -13.10
CA ILE A 403 9.35 19.29 -13.51
C ILE A 403 9.96 17.92 -13.23
N TYR A 404 9.17 17.06 -12.63
CA TYR A 404 9.44 15.62 -12.55
C TYR A 404 8.63 14.87 -13.62
N VAL A 405 9.29 14.12 -14.50
CA VAL A 405 8.64 13.36 -15.59
C VAL A 405 8.65 11.86 -15.26
N CYS A 406 7.47 11.25 -15.27
CA CYS A 406 7.31 9.81 -15.07
C CYS A 406 6.19 9.24 -15.96
N ALA A 407 6.19 7.92 -16.12
CA ALA A 407 5.25 7.21 -16.97
C ALA A 407 4.60 6.01 -16.27
N LEU A 408 3.31 5.85 -16.55
CA LEU A 408 2.55 4.62 -16.35
C LEU A 408 2.47 3.85 -17.67
N ASN A 409 2.61 2.54 -17.57
CA ASN A 409 2.63 1.65 -18.72
C ASN A 409 1.48 0.64 -18.68
N GLU A 410 0.77 0.52 -19.80
CA GLU A 410 -0.25 -0.50 -20.04
C GLU A 410 0.38 -1.71 -20.73
N TYR A 411 0.15 -2.88 -20.15
CA TYR A 411 0.31 -4.17 -20.82
C TYR A 411 -1.04 -4.88 -20.86
N ASP A 412 -1.18 -5.86 -21.76
CA ASP A 412 -2.47 -6.52 -21.98
C ASP A 412 -2.83 -7.44 -20.81
N ILE A 413 -3.89 -7.07 -20.08
CA ILE A 413 -4.52 -7.87 -19.03
C ILE A 413 -5.98 -8.05 -19.44
N LYS A 414 -6.40 -9.29 -19.69
CA LYS A 414 -7.76 -9.61 -20.18
C LYS A 414 -8.90 -9.06 -19.31
N SER A 415 -8.66 -8.84 -18.01
CA SER A 415 -9.65 -8.29 -17.07
C SER A 415 -9.77 -6.76 -17.12
N HIS A 416 -8.80 -6.07 -17.73
CA HIS A 416 -8.75 -4.61 -17.76
C HIS A 416 -9.38 -4.04 -19.03
N LYS A 417 -9.96 -2.84 -18.92
CA LYS A 417 -10.43 -2.08 -20.09
C LYS A 417 -9.23 -1.44 -20.78
N ASN A 418 -9.29 -1.37 -22.11
CA ASN A 418 -8.25 -0.76 -22.93
C ASN A 418 -8.17 0.76 -22.70
N TRP A 419 -6.97 1.28 -22.42
CA TRP A 419 -6.73 2.69 -22.13
C TRP A 419 -7.17 3.63 -23.26
N ARG A 420 -7.04 3.24 -24.54
CA ARG A 420 -7.45 4.09 -25.67
C ARG A 420 -8.93 4.48 -25.55
N SER A 421 -9.79 3.52 -25.22
CA SER A 421 -11.22 3.77 -25.03
C SER A 421 -11.53 4.57 -23.76
N GLN A 422 -10.74 4.36 -22.69
CA GLN A 422 -10.95 5.03 -21.41
C GLN A 422 -10.46 6.47 -21.41
N ILE A 423 -9.40 6.81 -22.15
CA ILE A 423 -8.89 8.18 -22.24
C ILE A 423 -9.89 9.08 -22.95
N GLU A 424 -10.68 8.59 -23.90
CA GLU A 424 -11.69 9.45 -24.55
C GLU A 424 -12.89 9.72 -23.64
N ASN A 425 -13.39 8.70 -22.93
CA ASN A 425 -14.69 8.77 -22.25
C ASN A 425 -14.61 8.87 -20.72
N GLN A 426 -13.53 8.38 -20.10
CA GLN A 426 -13.44 8.08 -18.67
C GLN A 426 -12.03 8.34 -18.10
N LYS A 427 -11.40 9.47 -18.46
CA LYS A 427 -10.03 9.83 -18.01
C LYS A 427 -9.83 9.73 -16.50
N GLY A 428 -10.79 10.24 -15.72
CA GLY A 428 -10.74 10.19 -14.27
C GLY A 428 -10.81 8.76 -13.72
N ALA A 429 -11.63 7.89 -14.32
CA ALA A 429 -11.74 6.49 -13.90
C ALA A 429 -10.46 5.70 -14.23
N LEU A 430 -9.81 6.01 -15.36
CA LEU A 430 -8.50 5.45 -15.70
C LEU A 430 -7.47 5.82 -14.64
N LEU A 431 -7.33 7.12 -14.32
CA LEU A 431 -6.37 7.57 -13.31
C LEU A 431 -6.67 6.93 -11.94
N ALA A 432 -7.92 6.88 -11.51
CA ALA A 432 -8.30 6.25 -10.24
C ALA A 432 -7.95 4.75 -10.20
N ASN A 433 -8.14 4.03 -11.31
CA ASN A 433 -7.75 2.63 -11.39
C ASN A 433 -6.23 2.44 -11.32
N GLU A 434 -5.47 3.33 -11.97
CA GLU A 434 -4.01 3.30 -11.91
C GLU A 434 -3.48 3.67 -10.52
N ILE A 435 -4.08 4.64 -9.83
CA ILE A 435 -3.76 4.95 -8.43
C ILE A 435 -3.91 3.72 -7.55
N ARG A 436 -4.97 2.94 -7.74
CA ARG A 436 -5.21 1.71 -6.97
C ARG A 436 -4.25 0.57 -7.32
N ASN A 437 -3.96 0.36 -8.61
CA ASN A 437 -3.13 -0.76 -9.05
C ASN A 437 -1.62 -0.51 -8.89
N ASN A 438 -1.19 0.75 -8.91
CA ASN A 438 0.20 1.18 -8.91
C ASN A 438 0.52 2.14 -7.75
N THR A 439 -0.18 2.01 -6.61
CA THR A 439 -0.05 2.91 -5.44
C THR A 439 1.41 3.09 -4.99
N SER A 440 2.13 1.98 -4.76
CA SER A 440 3.54 1.98 -4.35
C SER A 440 4.43 2.75 -5.32
N LYS A 441 4.28 2.51 -6.63
CA LYS A 441 5.04 3.21 -7.69
C LYS A 441 4.73 4.71 -7.72
N LEU A 442 3.45 5.08 -7.71
CA LEU A 442 3.02 6.48 -7.77
C LEU A 442 3.47 7.27 -6.54
N HIS A 443 3.38 6.67 -5.35
CA HIS A 443 3.87 7.30 -4.12
C HIS A 443 5.39 7.55 -4.20
N LYS A 444 6.17 6.58 -4.69
CA LYS A 444 7.62 6.76 -4.91
C LYS A 444 7.93 7.92 -5.86
N PHE A 445 7.21 8.03 -6.99
CA PHE A 445 7.40 9.15 -7.93
C PHE A 445 7.11 10.51 -7.28
N ILE A 446 6.03 10.60 -6.51
CA ILE A 446 5.66 11.86 -5.84
C ILE A 446 6.68 12.21 -4.75
N CYS A 447 7.10 11.23 -3.93
CA CYS A 447 8.14 11.46 -2.92
C CYS A 447 9.45 11.93 -3.55
N GLN A 448 9.90 11.33 -4.66
CA GLN A 448 11.09 11.80 -5.39
C GLN A 448 10.90 13.23 -5.90
N ALA A 449 9.76 13.53 -6.52
CA ALA A 449 9.45 14.88 -6.99
C ALA A 449 9.46 15.92 -5.85
N LEU A 450 8.90 15.58 -4.68
CA LEU A 450 8.90 16.44 -3.49
C LEU A 450 10.32 16.65 -2.94
N LEU A 451 11.13 15.60 -2.86
CA LEU A 451 12.52 15.67 -2.41
C LEU A 451 13.36 16.56 -3.33
N SER A 452 13.22 16.41 -4.65
CA SER A 452 13.88 17.28 -5.65
C SER A 452 13.38 18.73 -5.66
N GLY A 453 12.21 18.98 -5.07
CA GLY A 453 11.56 20.29 -5.11
C GLY A 453 10.99 20.62 -6.49
N CYS A 454 10.46 19.61 -7.19
CA CYS A 454 9.70 19.78 -8.42
C CYS A 454 8.26 20.16 -8.11
N GLU A 455 7.84 21.34 -8.58
CA GLU A 455 6.48 21.85 -8.38
C GLU A 455 5.45 21.10 -9.22
N ASP A 456 5.85 20.68 -10.42
CA ASP A 456 5.00 19.99 -11.39
C ASP A 456 5.49 18.56 -11.61
N ILE A 457 4.53 17.66 -11.73
CA ILE A 457 4.74 16.28 -12.17
C ILE A 457 4.00 16.03 -13.49
N LYS A 458 4.70 15.45 -14.46
CA LYS A 458 4.14 15.08 -15.76
C LYS A 458 4.02 13.56 -15.82
N LEU A 459 2.78 13.08 -15.89
CA LEU A 459 2.43 11.67 -15.89
C LEU A 459 2.06 11.21 -17.31
N GLY A 460 2.94 10.46 -17.96
CA GLY A 460 2.69 9.85 -19.26
C GLY A 460 1.86 8.56 -19.15
N PHE A 461 0.88 8.38 -20.03
CA PHE A 461 0.12 7.15 -20.20
C PHE A 461 0.60 6.47 -21.47
N ILE A 462 1.41 5.43 -21.32
CA ILE A 462 2.10 4.75 -22.42
C ILE A 462 1.58 3.34 -22.55
N SER A 463 1.26 2.91 -23.76
CA SER A 463 0.72 1.57 -24.04
C SER A 463 1.55 0.89 -25.10
N ARG A 464 1.72 -0.45 -24.99
CA ARG A 464 2.35 -1.24 -26.05
C ARG A 464 1.63 -1.01 -27.38
N LYS A 465 2.39 -1.01 -28.48
CA LYS A 465 1.81 -0.93 -29.83
C LYS A 465 1.01 -2.19 -30.13
N ASN A 466 1.59 -3.35 -29.81
CA ASN A 466 0.96 -4.67 -29.88
C ASN A 466 1.09 -5.36 -28.51
N ALA A 467 0.07 -6.11 -28.09
CA ALA A 467 0.06 -6.78 -26.79
C ALA A 467 1.29 -7.70 -26.55
N ASN A 468 1.77 -8.35 -27.63
CA ASN A 468 2.87 -9.31 -27.64
C ASN A 468 4.25 -8.68 -27.91
N ASP A 469 4.35 -7.34 -27.85
CA ASP A 469 5.59 -6.61 -28.15
C ASP A 469 5.92 -5.65 -27.01
N SER A 470 6.96 -5.97 -26.24
CA SER A 470 7.43 -5.16 -25.11
C SER A 470 8.44 -4.08 -25.49
N GLU A 471 8.79 -3.92 -26.77
CA GLU A 471 9.79 -2.94 -27.21
C GLU A 471 9.17 -1.71 -27.87
N ASN A 472 8.04 -1.85 -28.56
CA ASN A 472 7.38 -0.72 -29.25
C ASN A 472 6.17 -0.21 -28.46
N HIS A 473 6.14 1.10 -28.17
CA HIS A 473 5.07 1.74 -27.40
C HIS A 473 4.54 3.01 -28.07
N ASN A 474 3.34 3.43 -27.68
CA ASN A 474 2.74 4.71 -28.07
C ASN A 474 2.38 5.52 -26.82
N ILE A 475 2.54 6.85 -26.90
CA ILE A 475 2.14 7.78 -25.85
C ILE A 475 0.68 8.15 -26.11
N LEU A 476 -0.22 7.75 -25.22
CA LEU A 476 -1.67 7.96 -25.40
C LEU A 476 -2.13 9.31 -24.85
N SER A 477 -1.53 9.75 -23.74
CA SER A 477 -1.88 10.99 -23.06
C SER A 477 -0.75 11.41 -22.12
N ILE A 478 -0.64 12.70 -21.84
CA ILE A 478 0.22 13.25 -20.79
C ILE A 478 -0.69 14.07 -19.88
N GLN A 479 -0.61 13.80 -18.58
CA GLN A 479 -1.35 14.56 -17.57
C GLN A 479 -0.38 15.39 -16.74
N SER A 480 -0.73 16.67 -16.60
CA SER A 480 0.04 17.66 -15.85
C SER A 480 -0.62 17.91 -14.50
N HIS A 481 0.12 17.70 -13.43
CA HIS A 481 -0.37 17.92 -12.06
C HIS A 481 0.64 18.73 -11.25
N LYS A 482 0.14 19.52 -10.31
CA LYS A 482 0.99 20.05 -9.22
C LYS A 482 1.33 18.89 -8.28
N THR A 483 2.59 18.79 -7.88
CA THR A 483 3.09 17.64 -7.10
C THR A 483 2.34 17.49 -5.77
N LYS A 484 2.12 18.59 -5.04
CA LYS A 484 1.37 18.59 -3.76
C LYS A 484 -0.11 18.22 -3.94
N ASP A 485 -0.74 18.69 -5.00
CA ASP A 485 -2.16 18.40 -5.27
C ASP A 485 -2.36 16.92 -5.60
N LEU A 486 -1.50 16.35 -6.46
CA LEU A 486 -1.54 14.93 -6.78
C LEU A 486 -1.26 14.07 -5.53
N SER A 487 -0.30 14.47 -4.69
CA SER A 487 -0.03 13.80 -3.41
C SER A 487 -1.29 13.69 -2.55
N THR A 488 -2.03 14.80 -2.43
CA THR A 488 -3.27 14.86 -1.66
C THR A 488 -4.36 13.98 -2.29
N GLN A 489 -4.50 14.02 -3.63
CA GLN A 489 -5.49 13.25 -4.36
C GLN A 489 -5.31 11.72 -4.19
N ILE A 490 -4.07 11.24 -4.09
CA ILE A 490 -3.79 9.81 -3.91
C ILE A 490 -3.78 9.35 -2.44
N GLY A 491 -4.04 10.26 -1.49
CA GLY A 491 -4.04 9.96 -0.07
C GLY A 491 -2.66 9.95 0.58
N LEU A 492 -1.64 10.50 -0.09
CA LEU A 492 -0.29 10.65 0.43
C LEU A 492 -0.14 12.00 1.12
N LYS A 493 -0.31 12.01 2.44
CA LYS A 493 -0.26 13.25 3.25
C LYS A 493 1.18 13.68 3.50
N TYR A 494 1.45 14.98 3.29
CA TYR A 494 2.80 15.54 3.35
C TYR A 494 3.44 15.36 4.74
N GLU A 495 2.69 15.57 5.80
CA GLU A 495 3.16 15.46 7.19
C GLU A 495 3.46 14.01 7.59
N ASN A 496 2.71 13.06 7.00
CA ASN A 496 2.91 11.64 7.26
C ASN A 496 4.14 11.09 6.54
N ILE A 497 4.40 11.51 5.30
CA ILE A 497 5.61 11.16 4.54
C ILE A 497 6.87 11.38 5.38
N TRP A 498 7.01 12.60 5.91
CA TRP A 498 8.15 12.98 6.73
C TRP A 498 8.13 12.36 8.12
N GLY A 499 6.94 12.13 8.69
CA GLY A 499 6.78 11.43 9.97
C GLY A 499 7.23 9.97 9.91
N ILE A 500 6.91 9.25 8.84
CA ILE A 500 7.39 7.87 8.62
C ILE A 500 8.92 7.87 8.52
N LEU A 501 9.50 8.76 7.71
CA LEU A 501 10.95 8.85 7.58
C LEU A 501 11.62 9.16 8.94
N ARG A 502 11.11 10.16 9.66
CA ARG A 502 11.63 10.54 10.98
C ARG A 502 11.57 9.37 11.98
N PHE A 503 10.45 8.65 12.02
CA PHE A 503 10.27 7.49 12.89
C PHE A 503 11.30 6.38 12.59
N ILE A 504 11.52 6.08 11.30
CA ILE A 504 12.52 5.07 10.91
C ILE A 504 13.93 5.52 11.31
N ILE A 505 14.27 6.80 11.11
CA ILE A 505 15.58 7.35 11.50
C ILE A 505 15.79 7.26 13.00
N ASP A 506 14.81 7.65 13.82
CA ASP A 506 14.92 7.58 15.28
C ASP A 506 15.18 6.12 15.74
N ASN A 507 14.46 5.13 15.17
CA ASN A 507 14.68 3.72 15.49
C ASN A 507 16.07 3.19 15.09
N ILE A 508 16.68 3.73 14.04
CA ILE A 508 18.05 3.39 13.63
C ILE A 508 19.07 4.11 14.52
N ALA A 509 18.80 5.36 14.87
CA ALA A 509 19.69 6.19 15.68
C ALA A 509 19.88 5.64 17.10
N ASP A 510 18.84 5.02 17.67
CA ASP A 510 18.88 4.39 19.00
C ASP A 510 19.75 3.12 19.04
N LYS A 511 20.23 2.63 17.89
CA LYS A 511 21.06 1.41 17.80
C LYS A 511 22.54 1.70 17.97
N PRO A 512 23.36 0.72 18.41
CA PRO A 512 24.80 0.89 18.46
C PRO A 512 25.40 1.11 17.06
N ASP A 513 26.70 1.39 17.01
CA ASP A 513 27.39 1.50 15.73
C ASP A 513 27.53 0.13 15.08
N GLY A 514 27.34 0.07 13.77
CA GLY A 514 27.32 -1.20 13.06
C GLY A 514 26.71 -1.14 11.67
N LYS A 515 26.58 -2.33 11.08
CA LYS A 515 25.91 -2.55 9.80
C LYS A 515 24.56 -3.20 10.05
N TYR A 516 23.54 -2.66 9.40
CA TYR A 516 22.17 -3.11 9.53
C TYR A 516 21.55 -3.31 8.16
N VAL A 517 20.52 -4.16 8.11
CA VAL A 517 19.66 -4.37 6.94
C VAL A 517 18.23 -4.05 7.34
N LEU A 518 17.63 -3.07 6.69
CA LEU A 518 16.21 -2.79 6.82
C LEU A 518 15.45 -3.52 5.72
N LEU A 519 14.60 -4.46 6.11
CA LEU A 519 13.89 -5.37 5.23
C LEU A 519 12.38 -5.17 5.35
N LYS A 520 11.71 -4.95 4.22
CA LYS A 520 10.26 -5.09 4.15
C LYS A 520 9.90 -6.57 4.04
N ASP A 521 9.12 -7.06 5.01
CA ASP A 521 8.72 -8.47 5.06
C ASP A 521 7.82 -8.81 3.85
N PRO A 522 8.10 -9.89 3.10
CA PRO A 522 7.28 -10.28 1.96
C PRO A 522 5.83 -10.59 2.33
N LEU A 523 5.60 -11.22 3.48
CA LEU A 523 4.32 -11.80 3.88
C LEU A 523 3.56 -10.94 4.90
N LYS A 524 4.29 -10.29 5.81
CA LYS A 524 3.72 -9.44 6.88
C LYS A 524 3.82 -7.96 6.52
N ALA A 525 2.85 -7.17 6.97
CA ALA A 525 2.84 -5.72 6.80
C ALA A 525 3.70 -5.02 7.88
N LEU A 526 5.03 -5.22 7.80
CA LEU A 526 6.00 -4.65 8.72
C LEU A 526 7.37 -4.46 8.05
N LEU A 527 8.19 -3.60 8.63
CA LEU A 527 9.63 -3.52 8.37
C LEU A 527 10.39 -4.19 9.53
N ARG A 528 11.47 -4.92 9.21
CA ARG A 528 12.41 -5.44 10.20
C ARG A 528 13.77 -4.81 10.04
N LEU A 529 14.36 -4.37 11.14
CA LEU A 529 15.75 -3.96 11.20
C LEU A 529 16.57 -5.14 11.72
N TYR A 530 17.51 -5.61 10.92
CA TYR A 530 18.46 -6.66 11.27
C TYR A 530 19.85 -6.07 11.52
N CYS A 531 20.55 -6.51 12.56
CA CYS A 531 21.99 -6.30 12.70
C CYS A 531 22.73 -7.45 12.01
N THR A 532 23.66 -7.16 11.10
CA THR A 532 24.37 -8.22 10.36
C THR A 532 25.58 -8.76 11.10
N HIS A 533 26.04 -8.08 12.16
CA HIS A 533 27.28 -8.39 12.91
C HIS A 533 28.55 -8.49 12.04
N GLU A 534 28.50 -8.06 10.78
CA GLU A 534 29.65 -8.03 9.87
C GLU A 534 30.53 -6.81 10.18
N GLY A 535 31.21 -6.85 11.32
CA GLY A 535 31.94 -5.71 11.88
C GLY A 535 33.26 -6.01 12.60
N ASP A 536 33.60 -7.25 12.93
CA ASP A 536 34.82 -7.54 13.73
C ASP A 536 35.97 -8.23 12.97
N ASN A 537 35.82 -8.54 11.68
CA ASN A 537 36.88 -9.18 10.88
C ASN A 537 37.07 -8.49 9.53
N ASN A 538 37.85 -7.40 9.52
CA ASN A 538 38.87 -6.99 8.52
C ASN A 538 39.06 -5.48 8.47
#